data_AF-A0A365KBT1-F1
#
_entry.id   AF-A0A365KBT1-F1
#
_cell.length_a   1.000
_cell.length_b   1.000
_cell.length_c   1.000
_cell.angle_alpha   90.00
_cell.angle_beta   90.00
_cell.angle_gamma   90.00
#
_symmetry.space_group_name_H-M   'P 1'
#
loop_
_entity.id
_entity.type
_entity.pdbx_description
1 polymer ?
#
loop_
_entity_poly.entity_id
_entity_poly.type
_entity_poly.pdbx_seq_one_letter_code
_entity_poly.pdbx_strand_id
1 'polypeptide(L)'
;MTLSRKSIDQAVSPFYEDWSALSQKIESCFVQEASGCSTLIAEGWQLYEALKTALYGLFGNSAPCPLNESERLEFIRNSRSAHAASSQLTQLFAELKKKIARIKIGYPAE
;
A
#
# COMPACT_ATOMS: atom_id res chain seq x y z
N MET A 1 -24.10 -0.11 8.45
CA MET A 1 -23.98 -0.64 7.07
C MET A 1 -23.29 -1.99 7.17
N THR A 2 -23.83 -3.02 6.53
CA THR A 2 -23.16 -4.32 6.44
C THR A 2 -22.01 -4.18 5.45
N LEU A 3 -20.81 -4.60 5.83
CA LEU A 3 -19.66 -4.56 4.95
C LEU A 3 -19.87 -5.55 3.78
N SER A 4 -19.72 -5.09 2.54
CA SER A 4 -19.85 -5.91 1.32
C SER A 4 -18.58 -5.85 0.47
N ARG A 5 -18.41 -6.81 -0.45
CA ARG A 5 -17.27 -6.85 -1.37
C ARG A 5 -17.13 -5.55 -2.14
N LYS A 6 -18.24 -5.01 -2.62
CA LYS A 6 -18.30 -3.74 -3.34
C LYS A 6 -17.81 -2.58 -2.48
N SER A 7 -18.29 -2.47 -1.24
CA SER A 7 -17.86 -1.40 -0.32
C SER A 7 -16.37 -1.48 0.02
N ILE A 8 -15.83 -2.69 0.18
CA ILE A 8 -14.39 -2.91 0.40
C ILE A 8 -13.60 -2.45 -0.83
N ASP A 9 -14.02 -2.88 -2.03
CA ASP A 9 -13.35 -2.50 -3.27
C ASP A 9 -13.37 -0.99 -3.50
N GLN A 10 -14.52 -0.33 -3.28
CA GLN A 10 -14.64 1.12 -3.39
C GLN A 10 -13.72 1.86 -2.40
N ALA A 11 -13.56 1.33 -1.19
CA ALA A 11 -12.69 1.93 -0.19
C ALA A 11 -11.20 1.78 -0.52
N VAL A 12 -10.78 0.65 -1.11
CA VAL A 12 -9.34 0.38 -1.34
C VAL A 12 -8.85 0.74 -2.74
N SER A 13 -9.74 0.79 -3.74
CA SER A 13 -9.35 1.02 -5.14
C SER A 13 -8.57 2.33 -5.36
N PRO A 14 -8.97 3.48 -4.79
CA PRO A 14 -8.24 4.73 -4.98
C PRO A 14 -6.77 4.63 -4.58
N PHE A 15 -6.47 3.93 -3.48
CA PHE A 15 -5.08 3.74 -3.01
C PHE A 15 -4.24 2.91 -3.99
N TYR A 16 -4.83 1.93 -4.66
CA TYR A 16 -4.11 1.12 -5.64
C TYR A 16 -3.95 1.83 -6.99
N GLU A 17 -4.89 2.70 -7.37
CA GLU A 17 -4.78 3.57 -8.53
C GLU A 17 -3.67 4.61 -8.30
N ASP A 18 -3.68 5.28 -7.15
CA ASP A 18 -2.64 6.21 -6.73
C ASP A 18 -1.26 5.53 -6.64
N TRP A 19 -1.20 4.32 -6.07
CA TRP A 19 0.05 3.56 -6.01
C TRP A 19 0.56 3.19 -7.39
N SER A 20 -0.33 2.79 -8.32
CA SER A 20 0.07 2.48 -9.70
C SER A 20 0.71 3.70 -10.36
N ALA A 21 0.07 4.87 -10.27
CA ALA A 21 0.60 6.10 -10.83
C ALA A 21 1.92 6.52 -10.16
N LEU A 22 2.01 6.42 -8.83
CA LEU A 22 3.21 6.77 -8.08
C LEU A 22 4.38 5.82 -8.37
N SER A 23 4.12 4.51 -8.47
CA SER A 23 5.15 3.52 -8.78
C SER A 23 5.81 3.76 -10.14
N GLN A 24 5.03 4.22 -11.13
CA GLN A 24 5.55 4.59 -12.45
C GLN A 24 6.44 5.84 -12.38
N LYS A 25 6.07 6.81 -11.54
CA LYS A 25 6.92 7.99 -11.30
C LYS A 25 8.22 7.60 -10.60
N ILE A 26 8.17 6.69 -9.62
CA ILE A 26 9.34 6.18 -8.92
C ILE A 26 10.27 5.45 -9.91
N GLU A 27 9.73 4.56 -10.75
CA GLU A 27 10.49 3.85 -11.77
C GLU A 27 11.15 4.82 -12.76
N SER A 28 10.38 5.80 -13.25
CA SER A 28 10.91 6.85 -14.13
C SER A 28 12.02 7.66 -13.46
N CYS A 29 11.88 7.96 -12.17
CA CYS A 29 12.90 8.66 -11.39
C CYS A 29 14.21 7.88 -11.31
N PHE A 30 14.14 6.56 -11.14
CA PHE A 30 15.32 5.69 -11.15
C PHE A 30 15.98 5.62 -12.52
N VAL A 31 15.19 5.48 -13.59
CA VAL A 31 15.72 5.44 -14.97
C VAL A 31 16.41 6.75 -15.35
N GLN A 32 15.87 7.88 -14.90
CA GLN A 32 16.41 9.21 -15.22
C GLN A 32 17.52 9.66 -14.26
N GLU A 33 17.88 8.84 -13.27
CA GLU A 33 18.78 9.21 -12.16
C GLU A 33 18.42 10.57 -11.53
N ALA A 34 17.12 10.87 -11.51
CA ALA A 34 16.63 12.19 -11.14
C ALA A 34 16.78 12.44 -9.64
N SER A 35 17.17 13.66 -9.26
CA SER A 35 17.13 14.08 -7.87
C SER A 35 15.68 14.12 -7.38
N GLY A 36 15.39 13.49 -6.24
CA GLY A 36 14.07 13.57 -5.58
C GLY A 36 13.28 12.26 -5.50
N CYS A 37 13.85 11.11 -5.90
CA CYS A 37 13.16 9.83 -5.75
C CYS A 37 12.79 9.54 -4.29
N SER A 38 13.57 10.03 -3.32
CA SER A 38 13.26 9.93 -1.88
C SER A 38 11.93 10.58 -1.50
N THR A 39 11.56 11.71 -2.13
CA THR A 39 10.26 12.35 -1.92
C THR A 39 9.13 11.46 -2.41
N LEU A 40 9.28 10.85 -3.58
CA LEU A 40 8.29 9.90 -4.11
C LEU A 40 8.18 8.64 -3.25
N ILE A 41 9.28 8.16 -2.65
CA ILE A 41 9.23 7.07 -1.66
C ILE A 41 8.45 7.50 -0.42
N ALA A 42 8.67 8.72 0.09
CA ALA A 42 7.94 9.23 1.24
C ALA A 42 6.43 9.35 0.95
N GLU A 43 6.06 9.83 -0.24
CA GLU A 43 4.66 9.83 -0.71
C GLU A 43 4.08 8.41 -0.73
N GLY A 44 4.85 7.42 -1.20
CA GLY A 44 4.41 6.03 -1.28
C GLY A 44 4.22 5.40 0.11
N TRP A 45 5.09 5.77 1.05
CA TRP A 45 4.96 5.38 2.45
C TRP A 45 3.71 5.99 3.09
N GLN A 46 3.45 7.29 2.87
CA GLN A 46 2.24 7.95 3.38
C GLN A 46 0.96 7.36 2.77
N LEU A 47 0.97 7.06 1.47
CA LEU A 47 -0.15 6.41 0.78
C LEU A 47 -0.45 5.03 1.39
N TYR A 48 0.60 4.27 1.71
CA TYR A 48 0.46 2.98 2.35
C TYR A 48 -0.12 3.09 3.77
N GLU A 49 0.33 4.06 4.57
CA GLU A 49 -0.25 4.32 5.89
C GLU A 49 -1.74 4.70 5.80
N ALA A 50 -2.11 5.54 4.83
CA ALA A 50 -3.51 5.92 4.60
C ALA A 50 -4.37 4.71 4.23
N LEU A 51 -3.86 3.79 3.39
CA LEU A 51 -4.51 2.51 3.09
C LEU A 51 -4.69 1.67 4.36
N LYS A 52 -3.68 1.59 5.23
CA LYS A 52 -3.80 0.89 6.52
C LYS A 52 -4.90 1.47 7.39
N THR A 53 -4.96 2.80 7.51
CA THR A 53 -6.02 3.49 8.26
C THR A 53 -7.40 3.18 7.69
N ALA A 54 -7.56 3.19 6.37
CA ALA A 54 -8.81 2.82 5.71
C ALA A 54 -9.22 1.37 6.04
N LEU A 55 -8.27 0.43 5.96
CA LEU A 55 -8.52 -0.98 6.31
C LEU A 55 -8.88 -1.16 7.79
N TYR A 56 -8.22 -0.45 8.69
CA TYR A 56 -8.58 -0.46 10.10
C TYR A 56 -9.99 0.08 10.33
N GLY A 57 -10.41 1.13 9.60
CA GLY A 57 -11.77 1.63 9.65
C GLY A 57 -12.83 0.62 9.21
N LEU A 58 -12.50 -0.28 8.26
CA LEU A 58 -13.42 -1.31 7.76
C LEU A 58 -13.45 -2.57 8.62
N PHE A 59 -12.28 -3.01 9.10
CA PHE A 59 -12.11 -4.34 9.69
C PHE A 59 -11.69 -4.30 11.17
N GLY A 60 -11.39 -3.13 11.73
CA GLY A 60 -10.87 -2.97 13.08
C GLY A 60 -9.61 -3.82 13.33
N ASN A 61 -9.60 -4.53 14.45
CA ASN A 61 -8.48 -5.42 14.83
C ASN A 61 -8.32 -6.64 13.91
N SER A 62 -9.28 -6.90 13.01
CA SER A 62 -9.19 -7.95 12.00
C SER A 62 -8.66 -7.45 10.66
N ALA A 63 -8.17 -6.22 10.59
CA ALA A 63 -7.57 -5.68 9.37
C ALA A 63 -6.40 -6.55 8.87
N PRO A 64 -6.33 -6.83 7.55
CA PRO A 64 -5.21 -7.57 7.00
C PRO A 64 -3.90 -6.80 7.18
N CYS A 65 -2.86 -7.50 7.62
CA CYS A 65 -1.51 -6.95 7.77
C CYS A 65 -0.51 -7.86 7.02
N PRO A 66 0.42 -7.32 6.21
CA PRO A 66 1.51 -8.07 5.59
C PRO A 66 2.51 -8.64 6.59
N LEU A 67 3.42 -9.50 6.11
CA LEU A 67 4.44 -10.06 6.98
C LEU A 67 5.46 -8.98 7.38
N ASN A 68 5.77 -8.91 8.67
CA ASN A 68 6.75 -7.99 9.27
C ASN A 68 6.50 -6.53 8.88
N GLU A 69 5.23 -6.12 8.77
CA GLU A 69 4.84 -4.81 8.23
C GLU A 69 5.53 -3.66 8.96
N SER A 70 5.51 -3.64 10.30
CA SER A 70 6.11 -2.57 11.10
C SER A 70 7.61 -2.43 10.87
N GLU A 71 8.35 -3.55 10.86
CA GLU A 71 9.81 -3.55 10.64
C GLU A 71 10.15 -3.07 9.22
N ARG A 72 9.34 -3.44 8.23
CA ARG A 72 9.55 -3.03 6.84
C ARG A 72 9.22 -1.55 6.63
N LEU A 73 8.20 -1.03 7.30
CA LEU A 73 7.88 0.39 7.29
C LEU A 73 8.97 1.22 7.98
N GLU A 74 9.51 0.72 9.09
CA GLU A 74 10.65 1.36 9.76
C GLU A 74 11.89 1.34 8.86
N PHE A 75 12.16 0.23 8.18
CA PHE A 75 13.23 0.15 7.19
C PHE A 75 13.04 1.17 6.06
N ILE A 76 11.85 1.27 5.47
CA ILE A 76 11.55 2.23 4.39
C ILE A 76 11.84 3.66 4.85
N ARG A 77 11.35 4.03 6.04
CA ARG A 77 11.51 5.38 6.61
C ARG A 77 12.97 5.76 6.85
N ASN A 78 13.81 4.79 7.24
CA ASN A 78 15.21 5.01 7.58
C ASN A 78 16.18 4.66 6.44
N SER A 79 15.69 4.15 5.30
CA SER A 79 16.54 3.68 4.22
C SER A 79 17.24 4.82 3.50
N ARG A 80 18.56 4.66 3.30
CA ARG A 80 19.35 5.52 2.40
C ARG A 80 19.21 5.13 0.94
N SER A 81 18.69 3.94 0.65
CA SER A 81 18.49 3.42 -0.70
C SER A 81 17.03 3.56 -1.11
N ALA A 82 16.77 4.48 -2.05
CA ALA A 82 15.43 4.67 -2.62
C ALA A 82 14.95 3.42 -3.37
N HIS A 83 15.85 2.70 -4.05
CA HIS A 83 15.52 1.42 -4.70
C HIS A 83 15.08 0.35 -3.70
N ALA A 84 15.83 0.17 -2.61
CA ALA A 84 15.47 -0.83 -1.59
C ALA A 84 14.14 -0.47 -0.92
N ALA A 85 13.94 0.81 -0.61
CA ALA A 85 12.70 1.31 -0.02
C ALA A 85 11.49 1.13 -0.97
N SER A 86 11.65 1.47 -2.26
CA SER A 86 10.62 1.24 -3.28
C SER A 86 10.26 -0.24 -3.40
N SER A 87 11.25 -1.12 -3.43
CA SER A 87 11.01 -2.56 -3.51
C SER A 87 10.20 -3.08 -2.32
N GLN A 88 10.51 -2.61 -1.10
CA GLN A 88 9.73 -2.94 0.09
C GLN A 88 8.29 -2.44 -0.01
N LEU A 89 8.07 -1.20 -0.47
CA LEU A 89 6.71 -0.67 -0.68
C LEU A 89 5.93 -1.51 -1.71
N THR A 90 6.53 -1.82 -2.86
CA THR A 90 5.89 -2.66 -3.89
C THR A 90 5.44 -4.00 -3.34
N GLN A 91 6.30 -4.66 -2.55
CA GLN A 91 5.97 -5.93 -1.92
C GLN A 91 4.85 -5.78 -0.88
N LEU A 92 4.89 -4.75 -0.03
CA LEU A 92 3.85 -4.46 0.97
C LEU A 92 2.48 -4.26 0.32
N PHE A 93 2.38 -3.43 -0.74
CA PHE A 93 1.14 -3.23 -1.48
C PHE A 93 0.63 -4.53 -2.12
N ALA A 94 1.52 -5.32 -2.73
CA ALA A 94 1.16 -6.58 -3.37
C ALA A 94 0.67 -7.64 -2.38
N GLU A 95 1.35 -7.79 -1.24
CA GLU A 95 0.94 -8.70 -0.17
C GLU A 95 -0.41 -8.29 0.42
N LEU A 96 -0.58 -7.00 0.70
CA LEU A 96 -1.82 -6.47 1.24
C LEU A 96 -2.99 -6.67 0.27
N LYS A 97 -2.77 -6.44 -1.03
CA LYS A 97 -3.79 -6.66 -2.07
C LYS A 97 -4.29 -8.10 -2.08
N LYS A 98 -3.36 -9.06 -1.99
CA LYS A 98 -3.69 -10.50 -1.91
C LYS A 98 -4.47 -10.83 -0.65
N LYS A 99 -4.08 -10.26 0.50
CA LYS A 99 -4.77 -10.46 1.78
C LYS A 99 -6.19 -9.89 1.77
N ILE A 100 -6.37 -8.67 1.25
CA ILE A 100 -7.69 -8.06 1.06
C ILE A 100 -8.56 -8.95 0.17
N ALA A 101 -8.04 -9.38 -0.99
CA ALA A 101 -8.77 -10.26 -1.90
C ALA A 101 -9.24 -11.55 -1.23
N ARG A 102 -8.40 -12.14 -0.37
CA ARG A 102 -8.70 -13.37 0.36
C ARG A 102 -9.78 -13.17 1.43
N ILE A 103 -9.70 -12.08 2.21
CA ILE A 103 -10.68 -11.72 3.23
C ILE A 103 -12.03 -11.38 2.59
N LYS A 104 -12.02 -10.65 1.48
CA LYS A 104 -13.21 -10.20 0.74
C LYS A 104 -14.14 -11.35 0.33
N ILE A 105 -13.63 -12.55 0.10
CA ILE A 105 -14.44 -13.74 -0.24
C ILE A 105 -15.51 -14.02 0.84
N GLY A 106 -15.22 -13.73 2.12
CA GLY A 106 -16.13 -13.94 3.24
C GLY A 106 -17.29 -12.93 3.34
N TYR A 107 -17.33 -11.91 2.51
CA TYR A 107 -18.36 -10.86 2.53
C TYR A 107 -19.38 -11.03 1.39
N PRO A 108 -20.63 -10.55 1.55
CA PRO A 108 -21.63 -10.58 0.48
C PRO A 108 -21.18 -9.72 -0.71
N ALA A 109 -21.57 -10.14 -1.92
CA ALA A 109 -21.19 -9.43 -3.15
C ALA A 109 -21.86 -8.03 -3.25
N GLU A 110 -23.03 -7.87 -2.63
CA GLU A 110 -23.86 -6.66 -2.62
C GLU A 110 -23.83 -5.97 -1.26
#